data_AF-A0A2L0N9I0-F1
#
_entry.id   AF-A0A2L0N9I0-F1
#
_cell.length_a   1.000
_cell.length_b   1.000
_cell.length_c   1.000
_cell.angle_alpha   90.00
_cell.angle_beta   90.00
_cell.angle_gamma   90.00
#
_symmetry.space_group_name_H-M   'P 1'
#
loop_
_entity.id
_entity.type
_entity.pdbx_description
1 polymer ?
#
loop_
_entity_poly.entity_id
_entity_poly.type
_entity_poly.pdbx_seq_one_letter_code
_entity_poly.pdbx_strand_id
1 'polypeptide(L)'
;MGMAETAETAATAEGPGTADATVTTPAATNGRAGGLALRIVRVVLGALLASMLLVMALIMGFGVWLNHELGEKTADERPLMTAAECRDRFERALTGTVNGITPAVRYRDSGYLVLPGAHYMDGTRSPLTSVSRSLRLTTTVAAGRHPALAAAITDYWARNGYRDIQSQEFGHRPSAGYRTEHTATSPEGVRLTVRVEDSGSATLSQTTEVEITAEQDGVEHAADSVYGNRGNRGSGPATPVDDPYWSH
;
A
#
# COMPACT_ATOMS: atom_id res chain seq x y z
N MET A 1 -41.45 -25.75 -30.23
CA MET A 1 -41.12 -25.98 -31.65
C MET A 1 -39.61 -25.85 -31.77
N GLY A 2 -38.79 -26.89 -31.95
CA GLY A 2 -38.97 -28.35 -31.73
C GLY A 2 -38.70 -28.77 -30.27
N MET A 3 -38.84 -30.02 -29.80
CA MET A 3 -38.22 -31.31 -30.19
C MET A 3 -36.70 -31.35 -29.87
N ALA A 4 -36.27 -32.06 -28.82
CA ALA A 4 -35.90 -33.51 -28.75
C ALA A 4 -34.35 -33.65 -28.81
N GLU A 5 -33.65 -34.72 -28.39
CA GLU A 5 -34.06 -36.06 -27.91
C GLU A 5 -33.02 -36.65 -26.93
N THR A 6 -33.48 -37.64 -26.14
CA THR A 6 -32.85 -38.85 -25.54
C THR A 6 -31.78 -39.57 -26.41
N ALA A 7 -30.98 -40.57 -25.98
CA ALA A 7 -30.75 -41.33 -24.72
C ALA A 7 -29.20 -41.64 -24.63
N GLU A 8 -28.58 -42.73 -24.13
CA GLU A 8 -28.91 -44.03 -23.45
C GLU A 8 -27.60 -44.52 -22.74
N THR A 9 -27.55 -44.87 -21.44
CA THR A 9 -27.74 -46.18 -20.75
C THR A 9 -26.74 -47.32 -21.09
N ALA A 10 -26.40 -48.13 -20.05
CA ALA A 10 -25.65 -49.40 -20.06
C ALA A 10 -24.10 -49.31 -20.20
N ALA A 11 -23.30 -50.30 -19.78
CA ALA A 11 -23.64 -51.65 -19.31
C ALA A 11 -22.83 -52.15 -18.08
N THR A 12 -23.42 -53.08 -17.33
CA THR A 12 -22.81 -53.85 -16.23
C THR A 12 -21.94 -55.00 -16.77
N ALA A 13 -20.90 -55.41 -16.03
CA ALA A 13 -20.25 -56.71 -16.20
C ALA A 13 -19.92 -57.34 -14.84
N GLU A 14 -20.66 -58.39 -14.46
CA GLU A 14 -20.32 -59.27 -13.33
C GLU A 14 -19.38 -60.40 -13.79
N GLY A 15 -18.52 -60.89 -12.91
CA GLY A 15 -17.61 -62.01 -13.17
C GLY A 15 -17.23 -62.73 -11.86
N PRO A 16 -17.20 -64.08 -11.78
CA PRO A 16 -17.40 -64.76 -10.49
C PRO A 16 -16.17 -65.43 -9.86
N GLY A 17 -16.14 -65.39 -8.52
CA GLY A 17 -15.92 -66.54 -7.63
C GLY A 17 -14.68 -67.45 -7.78
N THR A 18 -13.83 -67.45 -6.74
CA THR A 18 -13.12 -68.63 -6.18
C THR A 18 -12.59 -68.19 -4.79
N ALA A 19 -13.00 -68.78 -3.67
CA ALA A 19 -12.74 -70.13 -3.14
C ALA A 19 -11.70 -70.07 -1.99
N ASP A 20 -12.07 -70.67 -0.86
CA ASP A 20 -11.38 -70.63 0.44
C ASP A 20 -9.93 -71.14 0.39
N ALA A 21 -9.04 -70.45 1.11
CA ALA A 21 -7.69 -70.89 1.43
C ALA A 21 -7.29 -70.40 2.83
N THR A 22 -7.97 -70.88 3.87
CA THR A 22 -7.67 -70.60 5.28
C THR A 22 -6.29 -71.15 5.70
N VAL A 23 -5.23 -70.37 5.45
CA VAL A 23 -3.85 -70.72 5.82
C VAL A 23 -3.51 -70.23 7.23
N THR A 24 -3.55 -71.15 8.19
CA THR A 24 -3.10 -70.94 9.58
C THR A 24 -1.58 -70.69 9.63
N THR A 25 -1.17 -69.43 9.48
CA THR A 25 0.24 -69.04 9.52
C THR A 25 0.78 -69.11 10.96
N PRO A 26 1.92 -69.78 11.22
CA PRO A 26 2.47 -69.89 12.57
C PRO A 26 2.92 -68.53 13.12
N ALA A 27 2.83 -68.37 14.45
CA ALA A 27 3.17 -67.12 15.13
C ALA A 27 4.67 -66.78 15.00
N ALA A 28 5.00 -65.89 14.07
CA ALA A 28 6.36 -65.38 13.87
C ALA A 28 6.77 -64.41 14.99
N THR A 29 7.17 -64.95 16.14
CA THR A 29 7.59 -64.20 17.35
C THR A 29 8.98 -63.54 17.19
N ASN A 30 9.24 -62.89 16.06
CA ASN A 30 10.49 -62.20 15.73
C ASN A 30 10.21 -61.00 14.81
N GLY A 31 10.02 -59.80 15.38
CA GLY A 31 9.73 -58.60 14.58
C GLY A 31 9.78 -57.23 15.26
N ARG A 32 9.74 -57.15 16.60
CA ARG A 32 9.67 -55.85 17.32
C ARG A 32 10.90 -54.95 17.14
N ALA A 33 12.10 -55.51 16.97
CA ALA A 33 13.33 -54.73 16.76
C ALA A 33 13.36 -54.03 15.39
N GLY A 34 13.15 -54.78 14.30
CA GLY A 34 13.17 -54.22 12.93
C GLY A 34 12.09 -53.16 12.69
N GLY A 35 10.91 -53.34 13.29
CA GLY A 35 9.82 -52.36 13.23
C GLY A 35 10.16 -51.00 13.88
N LEU A 36 11.00 -50.98 14.91
CA LEU A 36 11.48 -49.73 15.54
C LEU A 36 12.55 -49.06 14.67
N ALA A 37 13.55 -49.80 14.19
CA ALA A 37 14.58 -49.25 13.31
C ALA A 37 13.99 -48.62 12.05
N LEU A 38 13.05 -49.30 11.38
CA LEU A 38 12.38 -48.79 10.17
C LEU A 38 11.52 -47.54 10.46
N ARG A 39 10.92 -47.42 11.66
CA ARG A 39 10.19 -46.21 12.07
C ARG A 39 11.15 -45.04 12.31
N ILE A 40 12.28 -45.27 12.99
CA ILE A 40 13.31 -44.24 13.23
C ILE A 40 13.85 -43.71 11.90
N VAL A 41 14.24 -44.60 10.96
CA VAL A 41 14.73 -44.21 9.63
C VAL A 41 13.70 -43.37 8.86
N ARG A 42 12.41 -43.74 8.89
CA ARG A 42 11.35 -42.96 8.23
C ARG A 42 11.15 -41.57 8.87
N VAL A 43 11.20 -41.46 10.19
CA VAL A 43 11.08 -40.17 10.90
C VAL A 43 12.28 -39.26 10.60
N VAL A 44 13.50 -39.79 10.64
CA VAL A 44 14.73 -39.03 10.33
C VAL A 44 14.73 -38.57 8.86
N LEU A 45 14.37 -39.45 7.92
CA LEU A 45 14.29 -39.08 6.50
C LEU A 45 13.21 -38.02 6.24
N GLY A 46 12.04 -38.13 6.88
CA GLY A 46 10.98 -37.13 6.80
C GLY A 46 11.41 -35.77 7.37
N ALA A 47 12.13 -35.76 8.49
CA ALA A 47 12.66 -34.54 9.09
C ALA A 47 13.71 -33.85 8.19
N LEU A 48 14.60 -34.62 7.55
CA LEU A 48 15.59 -34.11 6.60
C LEU A 48 14.96 -33.52 5.33
N LEU A 49 13.91 -34.16 4.80
CA LEU A 49 13.17 -33.61 3.66
C LEU A 49 12.40 -32.33 4.04
N ALA A 50 11.78 -32.31 5.23
CA ALA A 50 11.10 -31.12 5.73
C ALA A 50 12.07 -29.94 5.96
N SER A 51 13.27 -30.19 6.49
CA SER A 51 14.27 -29.14 6.69
C SER A 51 14.88 -28.65 5.37
N MET A 52 15.11 -29.52 4.38
CA MET A 52 15.50 -29.08 3.03
C MET A 52 14.43 -28.21 2.38
N LEU A 53 13.15 -28.60 2.46
CA LEU A 53 12.04 -27.81 1.92
C LEU A 53 11.90 -26.46 2.62
N LEU A 54 12.06 -26.40 3.95
CA LEU A 54 12.05 -25.15 4.71
C LEU A 54 13.22 -24.23 4.32
N VAL A 55 14.44 -24.76 4.20
CA VAL A 55 15.61 -24.00 3.77
C VAL A 55 15.44 -23.49 2.33
N MET A 56 14.92 -24.32 1.42
CA MET A 56 14.69 -23.90 0.04
C MET A 56 13.58 -22.84 -0.06
N ALA A 57 12.51 -22.95 0.73
CA ALA A 57 11.45 -21.95 0.82
C ALA A 57 11.96 -20.62 1.40
N LEU A 58 12.85 -20.66 2.40
CA LEU A 58 13.53 -19.47 2.93
C LEU A 58 14.44 -18.82 1.89
N ILE A 59 15.22 -19.60 1.14
CA ILE A 59 16.09 -19.09 0.06
C ILE A 59 15.26 -18.46 -1.07
N MET A 60 14.16 -19.11 -1.49
CA MET A 60 13.26 -18.56 -2.52
C MET A 60 12.55 -17.30 -2.03
N GLY A 61 12.02 -17.30 -0.80
CA GLY A 61 11.37 -16.12 -0.22
C GLY A 61 12.33 -14.93 -0.05
N PHE A 62 13.57 -15.19 0.38
CA PHE A 62 14.60 -14.15 0.52
C PHE A 62 15.11 -13.65 -0.84
N GLY A 63 15.23 -14.53 -1.84
CA GLY A 63 15.56 -14.14 -3.22
C GLY A 63 14.48 -13.27 -3.88
N VAL A 64 13.20 -13.60 -3.68
CA VAL A 64 12.07 -12.77 -4.12
C VAL A 64 12.06 -11.43 -3.38
N TRP A 65 12.35 -11.42 -2.08
CA TRP A 65 12.43 -10.18 -1.29
C TRP A 65 13.56 -9.24 -1.76
N LEU A 66 14.76 -9.77 -1.98
CA LEU A 66 15.89 -8.98 -2.53
C LEU A 66 15.62 -8.45 -3.95
N ASN A 67 14.95 -9.25 -4.79
CA ASN A 67 14.59 -8.83 -6.14
C ASN A 67 13.46 -7.77 -6.17
N HIS A 68 12.72 -7.57 -5.08
CA HIS A 68 11.61 -6.61 -5.03
C HIS A 68 12.08 -5.13 -5.05
N GLU A 69 13.37 -4.87 -4.82
CA GLU A 69 13.98 -3.54 -4.99
C GLU A 69 14.57 -3.32 -6.40
N LEU A 70 14.54 -4.34 -7.27
CA LEU A 70 15.11 -4.28 -8.63
C LEU A 70 13.99 -4.36 -9.67
N GLY A 71 13.79 -3.27 -10.41
CA GLY A 71 12.76 -3.19 -11.45
C GLY A 71 13.07 -4.07 -12.66
N GLU A 72 12.05 -4.71 -13.24
CA GLU A 72 12.13 -5.16 -14.62
C GLU A 72 12.08 -3.93 -15.54
N LYS A 73 13.11 -3.77 -16.37
CA LYS A 73 13.28 -2.65 -17.28
C LYS A 73 12.35 -2.81 -18.49
N THR A 74 11.22 -2.14 -18.49
CA THR A 74 10.28 -2.24 -19.63
C THR A 74 10.71 -1.31 -20.76
N ALA A 75 10.62 -1.78 -22.00
CA ALA A 75 11.17 -1.09 -23.17
C ALA A 75 10.48 0.26 -23.51
N ASP A 76 9.34 0.54 -22.89
CA ASP A 76 8.50 1.72 -23.13
C ASP A 76 8.36 2.64 -21.89
N GLU A 77 9.29 2.57 -20.92
CA GLU A 77 9.34 3.53 -19.80
C GLU A 77 9.58 4.96 -20.29
N ARG A 78 8.49 5.71 -20.42
CA ARG A 78 8.46 7.12 -20.78
C ARG A 78 7.86 7.93 -19.62
N PRO A 79 8.45 9.08 -19.26
CA PRO A 79 7.86 9.97 -18.26
C PRO A 79 6.42 10.36 -18.63
N LEU A 80 5.51 10.35 -17.64
CA LEU A 80 4.13 10.81 -17.79
C LEU A 80 4.05 12.34 -17.95
N MET A 81 5.06 13.04 -17.44
CA MET A 81 5.27 14.49 -17.58
C MET A 81 6.72 14.85 -17.26
N THR A 82 7.16 16.02 -17.73
CA THR A 82 8.46 16.59 -17.34
C THR A 82 8.46 17.03 -15.87
N ALA A 83 9.65 17.16 -15.28
CA ALA A 83 9.77 17.61 -13.89
C ALA A 83 9.22 19.04 -13.65
N ALA A 84 9.35 19.91 -14.65
CA ALA A 84 8.81 21.28 -14.60
C ALA A 84 7.28 21.28 -14.63
N GLU A 85 6.65 20.48 -15.50
CA GLU A 85 5.20 20.33 -15.50
C GLU A 85 4.67 19.74 -14.18
N CYS A 86 5.35 18.73 -13.62
CA CYS A 86 5.00 18.15 -12.33
C CYS A 86 4.93 19.25 -11.25
N ARG A 87 6.00 20.04 -11.11
CA ARG A 87 6.06 21.18 -10.18
C ARG A 87 4.92 22.19 -10.41
N ASP A 88 4.67 22.57 -11.66
CA ASP A 88 3.71 23.61 -12.01
C ASP A 88 2.24 23.12 -11.99
N ARG A 89 2.02 21.80 -12.00
CA ARG A 89 0.73 21.15 -11.67
C ARG A 89 0.54 21.04 -10.16
N PHE A 90 1.59 20.66 -9.41
CA PHE A 90 1.55 20.55 -7.94
C PHE A 90 1.23 21.89 -7.29
N GLU A 91 1.89 22.97 -7.71
CA GLU A 91 1.63 24.32 -7.22
C GLU A 91 0.15 24.71 -7.41
N ARG A 92 -0.42 24.47 -8.59
CA ARG A 92 -1.84 24.77 -8.85
C ARG A 92 -2.81 23.91 -8.05
N ALA A 93 -2.56 22.60 -7.94
CA ALA A 93 -3.43 21.68 -7.21
C ALA A 93 -3.42 21.96 -5.69
N LEU A 94 -2.24 22.22 -5.12
CA LEU A 94 -2.06 22.55 -3.70
C LEU A 94 -2.61 23.93 -3.37
N THR A 95 -2.16 24.98 -4.05
CA THR A 95 -2.58 26.36 -3.79
C THR A 95 -4.05 26.59 -4.15
N GLY A 96 -4.58 25.89 -5.17
CA GLY A 96 -6.01 25.84 -5.44
C GLY A 96 -6.82 25.23 -4.29
N THR A 97 -6.41 24.06 -3.80
CA THR A 97 -7.08 23.37 -2.68
C THR A 97 -7.08 24.22 -1.41
N VAL A 98 -5.94 24.83 -1.04
CA VAL A 98 -5.85 25.67 0.16
C VAL A 98 -6.68 26.96 0.02
N ASN A 99 -6.62 27.63 -1.13
CA ASN A 99 -7.45 28.82 -1.38
C ASN A 99 -8.95 28.50 -1.49
N GLY A 100 -9.32 27.23 -1.68
CA GLY A 100 -10.69 26.74 -1.61
C GLY A 100 -11.27 26.67 -0.19
N ILE A 101 -10.42 26.62 0.84
CA ILE A 101 -10.84 26.55 2.24
C ILE A 101 -11.31 27.93 2.71
N THR A 102 -12.55 27.99 3.22
CA THR A 102 -13.18 29.23 3.72
C THR A 102 -13.75 28.99 5.12
N PRO A 103 -13.41 29.79 6.14
CA PRO A 103 -12.43 30.89 6.14
C PRO A 103 -11.00 30.46 5.81
N ALA A 104 -10.20 31.38 5.26
CA ALA A 104 -8.86 31.06 4.75
C ALA A 104 -7.88 30.65 5.86
N VAL A 105 -7.26 29.48 5.70
CA VAL A 105 -6.30 28.90 6.65
C VAL A 105 -4.85 29.36 6.39
N ARG A 106 -4.03 29.36 7.44
CA ARG A 106 -2.58 29.52 7.35
C ARG A 106 -1.90 28.16 7.18
N TYR A 107 -0.79 28.14 6.46
CA TYR A 107 -0.03 26.94 6.14
C TYR A 107 1.46 27.24 6.00
N ARG A 108 2.27 26.17 6.07
CA ARG A 108 3.68 26.14 5.68
C ARG A 108 3.89 25.15 4.53
N ASP A 109 4.89 25.42 3.69
CA ASP A 109 5.37 24.46 2.70
C ASP A 109 6.39 23.51 3.35
N SER A 110 6.22 22.21 3.17
CA SER A 110 7.18 21.18 3.60
C SER A 110 8.32 20.98 2.59
N GLY A 111 8.18 21.55 1.37
CA GLY A 111 9.08 21.36 0.24
C GLY A 111 8.81 20.07 -0.55
N TYR A 112 9.57 19.87 -1.61
CA TYR A 112 9.48 18.68 -2.47
C TYR A 112 10.30 17.52 -1.89
N LEU A 113 9.68 16.34 -1.83
CA LEU A 113 10.34 15.04 -1.70
C LEU A 113 10.42 14.42 -3.10
N VAL A 114 11.64 14.14 -3.56
CA VAL A 114 11.89 13.46 -4.85
C VAL A 114 12.53 12.11 -4.54
N LEU A 115 11.76 11.04 -4.68
CA LEU A 115 12.26 9.67 -4.57
C LEU A 115 12.71 9.21 -5.97
N PRO A 116 13.98 8.83 -6.16
CA PRO A 116 14.42 8.25 -7.42
C PRO A 116 13.74 6.90 -7.65
N GLY A 117 13.40 6.60 -8.90
CA GLY A 117 13.00 5.25 -9.29
C GLY A 117 14.09 4.21 -8.97
N ALA A 118 13.65 2.96 -8.85
CA ALA A 118 14.53 1.83 -8.57
C ALA A 118 15.68 1.69 -9.59
N HIS A 119 16.72 0.96 -9.19
CA HIS A 119 17.65 0.41 -10.16
C HIS A 119 17.00 -0.81 -10.83
N TYR A 120 17.29 -1.03 -12.10
CA TYR A 120 16.89 -2.26 -12.77
C TYR A 120 17.88 -3.39 -12.48
N MET A 121 17.51 -4.61 -12.88
CA MET A 121 18.40 -5.79 -12.83
C MET A 121 19.74 -5.62 -13.56
N ASP A 122 19.85 -4.69 -14.53
CA ASP A 122 21.11 -4.36 -15.23
C ASP A 122 21.97 -3.30 -14.50
N GLY A 123 21.56 -2.88 -13.30
CA GLY A 123 22.21 -1.86 -12.47
C GLY A 123 21.96 -0.42 -12.93
N THR A 124 21.44 -0.18 -14.14
CA THR A 124 21.07 1.16 -14.59
C THR A 124 19.86 1.68 -13.79
N ARG A 125 19.79 2.99 -13.59
CA ARG A 125 18.70 3.62 -12.84
C ARG A 125 17.50 3.83 -13.76
N SER A 126 16.28 3.69 -13.26
CA SER A 126 15.10 4.17 -13.97
C SER A 126 15.20 5.69 -14.21
N PRO A 127 14.79 6.20 -15.39
CA PRO A 127 14.69 7.63 -15.67
C PRO A 127 13.46 8.26 -15.00
N LEU A 128 12.65 7.45 -14.31
CA LEU A 128 11.43 7.86 -13.62
C LEU A 128 11.71 8.19 -12.15
N THR A 129 10.83 9.01 -11.57
CA THR A 129 10.84 9.40 -10.16
C THR A 129 9.43 9.47 -9.61
N SER A 130 9.31 9.24 -8.31
CA SER A 130 8.10 9.50 -7.53
C SER A 130 8.31 10.83 -6.79
N VAL A 131 7.43 11.78 -7.03
CA VAL A 131 7.54 13.14 -6.51
C VAL A 131 6.35 13.44 -5.61
N SER A 132 6.59 14.01 -4.44
CA SER A 132 5.55 14.57 -3.59
C SER A 132 5.93 15.92 -3.00
N ARG A 133 4.94 16.72 -2.62
CA ARG A 133 5.08 17.96 -1.85
C ARG A 133 3.89 18.10 -0.92
N SER A 134 4.12 18.43 0.35
CA SER A 134 3.03 18.69 1.29
C SER A 134 3.00 20.15 1.74
N LEU A 135 1.80 20.69 1.85
CA LEU A 135 1.51 21.89 2.64
C LEU A 135 0.91 21.44 3.96
N ARG A 136 1.46 21.91 5.08
CA ARG A 136 0.92 21.63 6.42
C ARG A 136 0.22 22.86 6.94
N LEU A 137 -1.04 22.74 7.36
CA LEU A 137 -1.74 23.85 7.98
C LEU A 137 -1.05 24.23 9.29
N THR A 138 -0.96 25.54 9.53
CA THR A 138 -0.51 26.12 10.81
C THR A 138 -1.67 26.76 11.56
N THR A 139 -2.84 26.90 10.95
CA THR A 139 -4.07 27.25 11.65
C THR A 139 -4.49 26.11 12.58
N THR A 140 -4.75 26.41 13.84
CA THR A 140 -5.32 25.45 14.81
C THR A 140 -6.75 25.08 14.40
N VAL A 141 -7.02 23.79 14.23
CA VAL A 141 -8.37 23.27 13.90
C VAL A 141 -8.86 22.40 15.06
N ALA A 142 -9.98 22.77 15.67
CA ALA A 142 -10.59 21.99 16.75
C ALA A 142 -11.22 20.69 16.22
N ALA A 143 -11.26 19.63 17.05
CA ALA A 143 -11.83 18.33 16.68
C ALA A 143 -13.25 18.40 16.10
N GLY A 144 -14.12 19.24 16.69
CA GLY A 144 -15.49 19.47 16.19
C GLY A 144 -15.57 20.14 14.81
N ARG A 145 -14.47 20.69 14.29
CA ARG A 145 -14.38 21.37 12.99
C ARG A 145 -13.82 20.51 11.87
N HIS A 146 -13.25 19.33 12.15
CA HIS A 146 -12.72 18.44 11.08
C HIS A 146 -13.76 18.11 10.01
N PRO A 147 -15.03 17.76 10.32
CA PRO A 147 -16.02 17.44 9.30
C PRO A 147 -16.35 18.66 8.41
N ALA A 148 -16.30 19.87 8.97
CA ALA A 148 -16.52 21.11 8.22
C ALA A 148 -15.34 21.47 7.31
N LEU A 149 -14.10 21.25 7.78
CA LEU A 149 -12.89 21.43 6.97
C LEU A 149 -12.84 20.40 5.82
N ALA A 150 -13.09 19.13 6.14
CA ALA A 150 -13.19 18.05 5.16
C ALA A 150 -14.25 18.34 4.11
N ALA A 151 -15.46 18.71 4.53
CA ALA A 151 -16.54 19.11 3.63
C ALA A 151 -16.13 20.27 2.73
N ALA A 152 -15.57 21.37 3.26
CA ALA A 152 -15.14 22.51 2.47
C ALA A 152 -14.12 22.14 1.37
N ILE A 153 -13.19 21.23 1.68
CA ILE A 153 -12.18 20.72 0.73
C ILE A 153 -12.82 19.84 -0.35
N THR A 154 -13.64 18.86 0.02
CA THR A 154 -14.28 17.96 -0.95
C THR A 154 -15.31 18.69 -1.83
N ASP A 155 -16.00 19.68 -1.28
CA ASP A 155 -16.87 20.61 -2.00
C ASP A 155 -16.10 21.44 -3.03
N TYR A 156 -14.92 21.98 -2.64
CA TYR A 156 -14.06 22.69 -3.57
C TYR A 156 -13.59 21.77 -4.70
N TRP A 157 -13.12 20.56 -4.38
CA TRP A 157 -12.70 19.57 -5.36
C TRP A 157 -13.82 19.21 -6.34
N ALA A 158 -15.02 18.89 -5.84
CA ALA A 158 -16.18 18.55 -6.66
C ALA A 158 -16.59 19.69 -7.60
N ARG A 159 -16.56 20.95 -7.13
CA ARG A 159 -16.86 22.14 -7.96
C ARG A 159 -15.79 22.45 -9.00
N ASN A 160 -14.54 22.04 -8.79
CA ASN A 160 -13.41 22.35 -9.67
C ASN A 160 -12.98 21.17 -10.57
N GLY A 161 -13.84 20.15 -10.71
CA GLY A 161 -13.63 19.06 -11.67
C GLY A 161 -12.58 18.01 -11.26
N TYR A 162 -12.20 17.97 -9.98
CA TYR A 162 -11.42 16.87 -9.42
C TYR A 162 -12.22 15.57 -9.47
N ARG A 163 -11.52 14.44 -9.53
CA ARG A 163 -12.09 13.10 -9.73
C ARG A 163 -11.67 12.17 -8.60
N ASP A 164 -12.24 10.97 -8.60
CA ASP A 164 -11.86 9.87 -7.72
C ASP A 164 -11.87 10.26 -6.22
N ILE A 165 -12.79 11.17 -5.86
CA ILE A 165 -12.92 11.72 -4.51
C ILE A 165 -13.33 10.59 -3.56
N GLN A 166 -12.42 10.21 -2.68
CA GLN A 166 -12.59 9.14 -1.69
C GLN A 166 -12.32 9.69 -0.28
N SER A 167 -12.91 9.03 0.71
CA SER A 167 -12.76 9.34 2.14
C SER A 167 -12.49 8.04 2.88
N GLN A 168 -11.43 8.00 3.68
CA GLN A 168 -11.05 6.85 4.49
C GLN A 168 -10.79 7.27 5.94
N GLU A 169 -11.63 6.77 6.84
CA GLU A 169 -11.41 6.90 8.28
C GLU A 169 -10.50 5.77 8.78
N PHE A 170 -9.43 6.14 9.46
CA PHE A 170 -8.54 5.24 10.18
C PHE A 170 -8.88 5.32 11.67
N GLY A 171 -9.62 4.32 12.13
CA GLY A 171 -10.10 4.23 13.51
C GLY A 171 -8.99 4.36 14.57
N HIS A 172 -9.38 4.86 15.74
CA HIS A 172 -8.48 5.35 16.78
C HIS A 172 -7.34 4.38 17.14
N ARG A 173 -6.09 4.82 16.95
CA ARG A 173 -4.87 4.10 17.34
C ARG A 173 -4.32 4.66 18.65
N PRO A 174 -4.06 3.83 19.69
CA PRO A 174 -3.62 4.31 21.01
C PRO A 174 -2.34 5.18 21.03
N SER A 175 -1.54 5.15 19.97
CA SER A 175 -0.30 5.93 19.82
C SER A 175 -0.34 7.02 18.76
N ALA A 176 -1.42 7.13 17.97
CA ALA A 176 -1.53 8.04 16.82
C ALA A 176 -2.91 8.71 16.69
N GLY A 177 -3.73 8.67 17.75
CA GLY A 177 -5.04 9.32 17.78
C GLY A 177 -6.02 8.79 16.75
N TYR A 178 -6.90 9.67 16.28
CA TYR A 178 -7.83 9.42 15.16
C TYR A 178 -7.27 10.09 13.90
N ARG A 179 -7.49 9.45 12.73
CA ARG A 179 -7.02 9.97 11.44
C ARG A 179 -8.07 9.77 10.36
N THR A 180 -8.28 10.80 9.55
CA THR A 180 -9.09 10.74 8.33
C THR A 180 -8.25 11.18 7.15
N GLU A 181 -8.35 10.48 6.03
CA GLU A 181 -7.74 10.88 4.78
C GLU A 181 -8.79 11.05 3.69
N HIS A 182 -8.72 12.16 2.96
CA HIS A 182 -9.49 12.42 1.75
C HIS A 182 -8.54 12.46 0.57
N THR A 183 -8.82 11.70 -0.49
CA THR A 183 -7.98 11.67 -1.70
C THR A 183 -8.80 12.06 -2.92
N ALA A 184 -8.16 12.72 -3.89
CA ALA A 184 -8.75 13.06 -5.18
C ALA A 184 -7.68 13.19 -6.28
N THR A 185 -8.09 13.06 -7.54
CA THR A 185 -7.25 13.33 -8.71
C THR A 185 -7.58 14.73 -9.25
N SER A 186 -6.58 15.59 -9.43
CA SER A 186 -6.79 16.94 -9.99
C SER A 186 -7.12 16.88 -11.50
N PRO A 187 -7.70 17.96 -12.08
CA PRO A 187 -7.93 18.06 -13.53
C PRO A 187 -6.65 17.86 -14.38
N GLU A 188 -5.47 18.12 -13.81
CA GLU A 188 -4.15 17.93 -14.41
C GLU A 188 -3.56 16.52 -14.22
N GLY A 189 -4.29 15.61 -13.56
CA GLY A 189 -3.89 14.22 -13.32
C GLY A 189 -3.07 13.97 -12.04
N VAL A 190 -2.83 15.00 -11.22
CA VAL A 190 -2.03 14.88 -9.97
C VAL A 190 -2.91 14.32 -8.85
N ARG A 191 -2.40 13.35 -8.08
CA ARG A 191 -3.10 12.87 -6.88
C ARG A 191 -2.92 13.87 -5.74
N LEU A 192 -4.01 14.24 -5.07
CA LEU A 192 -4.01 14.90 -3.77
C LEU A 192 -4.43 13.91 -2.68
N THR A 193 -3.80 14.06 -1.52
CA THR A 193 -4.14 13.41 -0.25
C THR A 193 -4.18 14.46 0.84
N VAL A 194 -5.33 14.67 1.46
CA VAL A 194 -5.52 15.51 2.65
C VAL A 194 -5.64 14.59 3.85
N ARG A 195 -4.68 14.67 4.77
CA ARG A 195 -4.67 13.96 6.05
C ARG A 195 -5.04 14.92 7.16
N VAL A 196 -5.97 14.48 8.01
CA VAL A 196 -6.28 15.07 9.31
C VAL A 196 -5.89 14.04 10.36
N GLU A 197 -4.97 14.35 11.27
CA GLU A 197 -4.46 13.43 12.29
C GLU A 197 -4.39 14.12 13.66
N ASP A 198 -5.07 13.57 14.67
CA ASP A 198 -5.06 14.12 16.04
C ASP A 198 -3.85 13.63 16.83
N SER A 199 -3.03 14.56 17.31
CA SER A 199 -1.91 14.25 18.19
C SER A 199 -2.41 13.68 19.53
N GLY A 200 -2.42 12.35 19.69
CA GLY A 200 -2.95 11.63 20.86
C GLY A 200 -2.19 11.81 22.19
N SER A 201 -1.45 12.91 22.37
CA SER A 201 -0.72 13.21 23.60
C SER A 201 -1.68 13.63 24.72
N ALA A 202 -1.92 12.73 25.67
CA ALA A 202 -2.92 12.90 26.73
C ALA A 202 -2.60 13.98 27.80
N THR A 203 -1.57 14.81 27.61
CA THR A 203 -1.07 15.77 28.62
C THR A 203 -0.82 17.18 28.12
N LEU A 204 -0.74 17.43 26.81
CA LEU A 204 -0.50 18.75 26.21
C LEU A 204 -1.31 18.87 24.92
N SER A 205 -2.21 19.85 24.88
CA SER A 205 -3.03 20.32 23.75
C SER A 205 -3.27 19.34 22.60
N GLN A 206 -4.52 18.85 22.46
CA GLN A 206 -4.98 18.21 21.22
C GLN A 206 -4.74 19.14 20.04
N THR A 207 -3.68 18.87 19.28
CA THR A 207 -3.24 19.71 18.17
C THR A 207 -3.42 18.88 16.91
N THR A 208 -4.55 19.08 16.23
CA THR A 208 -4.81 18.39 14.97
C THR A 208 -3.80 18.85 13.93
N GLU A 209 -3.04 17.90 13.38
CA GLU A 209 -2.18 18.14 12.22
C GLU A 209 -3.00 17.92 10.94
N VAL A 210 -3.03 18.93 10.08
CA VAL A 210 -3.62 18.82 8.74
C VAL A 210 -2.51 18.96 7.70
N GLU A 211 -2.33 17.93 6.88
CA GLU A 211 -1.33 17.86 5.82
C GLU A 211 -2.00 17.61 4.47
N ILE A 212 -1.68 18.45 3.49
CA ILE A 212 -2.23 18.41 2.13
C ILE A 212 -1.08 18.09 1.19
N THR A 213 -1.01 16.87 0.70
CA THR A 213 0.08 16.34 -0.12
C THR A 213 -0.35 16.16 -1.57
N ALA A 214 0.45 16.67 -2.50
CA ALA A 214 0.39 16.30 -3.92
C ALA A 214 1.40 15.20 -4.21
N GLU A 215 1.02 14.20 -4.99
CA GLU A 215 1.80 12.99 -5.30
C GLU A 215 1.70 12.64 -6.79
N GLN A 216 2.80 12.23 -7.39
CA GLN A 216 2.87 11.76 -8.78
C GLN A 216 4.05 10.80 -8.99
N ASP A 217 3.74 9.60 -9.46
CA ASP A 217 4.72 8.64 -9.96
C ASP A 217 5.00 8.83 -11.45
N GLY A 218 6.12 8.29 -11.95
CA GLY A 218 6.45 8.31 -13.37
C GLY A 218 6.90 9.68 -13.91
N VAL A 219 7.40 10.56 -13.04
CA VAL A 219 7.92 11.89 -13.42
C VAL A 219 9.36 11.79 -13.90
N GLU A 220 9.73 12.56 -14.93
CA GLU A 220 11.10 12.65 -15.45
C GLU A 220 12.13 12.97 -14.35
N HIS A 221 13.23 12.21 -14.30
CA HIS A 221 14.32 12.46 -13.35
C HIS A 221 15.04 13.79 -13.63
N ALA A 222 14.93 14.74 -12.71
CA ALA A 222 15.58 16.04 -12.80
C ALA A 222 16.51 16.37 -11.62
N ALA A 223 17.46 17.27 -11.90
CA ALA A 223 18.32 17.88 -10.91
C ALA A 223 17.54 18.72 -9.89
N ASP A 224 18.13 18.89 -8.69
CA ASP A 224 17.59 19.67 -7.57
C ASP A 224 17.06 21.05 -7.99
N SER A 225 17.72 21.70 -8.95
CA SER A 225 17.38 23.05 -9.45
C SER A 225 15.96 23.20 -10.01
N VAL A 226 15.28 22.12 -10.42
CA VAL A 226 13.89 22.21 -10.90
C VAL A 226 12.90 22.38 -9.74
N TYR A 227 13.08 21.60 -8.68
CA TYR A 227 12.22 21.58 -7.49
C TYR A 227 12.69 22.55 -6.39
N GLY A 228 13.90 23.10 -6.52
CA GLY A 228 14.48 24.04 -5.58
C GLY A 228 15.00 23.34 -4.32
N ASN A 229 14.55 23.82 -3.16
CA ASN A 229 14.95 23.25 -1.87
C ASN A 229 14.24 21.89 -1.65
N ARG A 230 14.88 20.79 -2.09
CA ARG A 230 14.46 19.43 -1.70
C ARG A 230 14.33 19.38 -0.18
N GLY A 231 13.17 18.98 0.30
CA GLY A 231 12.75 19.21 1.68
C GLY A 231 13.65 18.53 2.70
N ASN A 232 14.66 19.25 3.20
CA ASN A 232 15.17 19.01 4.54
C ASN A 232 14.02 19.35 5.50
N ARG A 233 13.17 18.34 5.76
CA ARG A 233 11.85 18.47 6.39
C ARG A 233 11.92 19.49 7.51
N GLY A 234 11.07 20.53 7.47
CA GLY A 234 10.98 21.56 8.50
C GLY A 234 10.53 20.96 9.83
N SER A 235 11.46 20.33 10.53
CA SER A 235 11.21 19.32 11.57
C SER A 235 10.95 19.92 12.94
N GLY A 236 11.14 21.22 13.11
CA GLY A 236 10.50 21.95 14.19
C GLY A 236 8.97 22.00 13.97
N PRO A 237 8.15 21.95 15.03
CA PRO A 237 6.75 22.33 14.92
C PRO A 237 6.66 23.77 14.40
N ALA A 238 5.69 24.04 13.53
CA ALA A 238 5.32 25.42 13.26
C ALA A 238 4.65 25.99 14.51
N THR A 239 4.82 27.29 14.78
CA THR A 239 3.99 27.98 15.76
C THR A 239 2.53 27.93 15.28
N PRO A 240 1.60 27.32 16.04
CA PRO A 240 0.19 27.33 15.67
C PRO A 240 -0.37 28.76 15.65
N VAL A 241 -1.36 28.99 14.80
CA VAL A 241 -2.08 30.25 14.66
C VAL A 241 -3.54 29.97 14.93
N ASP A 242 -4.03 30.38 16.10
CA ASP A 242 -5.45 30.25 16.42
C ASP A 242 -6.28 31.18 15.52
N ASP A 243 -7.33 30.64 14.92
CA ASP A 243 -8.30 31.37 14.12
C ASP A 243 -9.70 31.22 14.75
N PRO A 244 -10.44 32.31 15.04
CA PRO A 244 -11.69 32.25 15.79
C PRO A 244 -12.82 31.37 15.20
N TYR A 245 -12.74 30.96 13.93
CA TYR A 245 -13.68 30.02 13.32
C TYR A 245 -13.19 28.57 13.38
N TRP A 246 -11.88 28.34 13.19
CA TRP A 246 -11.31 27.00 13.15
C TRP A 246 -10.91 26.44 14.54
N SER A 247 -10.52 27.28 15.50
CA SER A 247 -10.04 26.85 16.82
C SER A 247 -11.16 26.63 17.86
N HIS A 248 -12.42 26.89 17.52
CA HIS A 248 -13.58 26.88 18.44
C HIS A 248 -14.82 26.24 17.80
#